data_AF-A0A1F6DF33-F1
#
_entry.id   AF-A0A1F6DF33-F1
#
_cell.length_a   1.000
_cell.length_b   1.000
_cell.length_c   1.000
_cell.angle_alpha   90.00
_cell.angle_beta   90.00
_cell.angle_gamma   90.00
#
_symmetry.space_group_name_H-M   'P 1'
#
loop_
_entity.id
_entity.type
_entity.pdbx_description
1 polymer ?
#
loop_
_entity_poly.entity_id
_entity_poly.type
_entity_poly.pdbx_seq_one_letter_code
_entity_poly.pdbx_strand_id
1 'polypeptide(L)'
;MNKDYTKAIKAIINFKKIFDKIDPKTPRKLVGEIGEFYALKELERLGLKPERKGGQGRYDIHLKKLDKRVEVKTSLLKNGGEHPDKKIQFWGWAVERWGQKRLNKFDYLVGVALEDNFFATTFYIFTYEEAFRVGDVHVPHFTNVKKKIHLFENKKSYSKAIKLKPKLITPFERKINNLPGLFLNKWNKIQ
;
A
#
# COMPACT_ATOMS: atom_id res chain seq x y z
N MET A 1 -3.87 9.75 26.05
CA MET A 1 -5.16 9.53 25.35
C MET A 1 -5.03 8.27 24.53
N ASN A 2 -5.80 7.23 24.84
CA ASN A 2 -5.88 6.02 24.03
C ASN A 2 -6.60 6.40 22.72
N LYS A 3 -5.90 6.42 21.59
CA LYS A 3 -6.53 6.76 20.31
C LYS A 3 -7.37 5.56 19.88
N ASP A 4 -8.69 5.70 19.86
CA ASP A 4 -9.57 4.63 19.41
C ASP A 4 -9.63 4.57 17.87
N TYR A 5 -8.54 4.09 17.29
CA TYR A 5 -8.42 3.87 15.85
C TYR A 5 -9.48 2.90 15.34
N THR A 6 -9.92 1.93 16.16
CA THR A 6 -10.94 0.97 15.76
C THR A 6 -12.27 1.65 15.52
N LYS A 7 -12.68 2.57 16.39
CA LYS A 7 -13.90 3.37 16.20
C LYS A 7 -13.80 4.29 14.99
N ALA A 8 -12.65 4.94 14.79
CA ALA A 8 -12.42 5.78 13.61
C ALA A 8 -12.52 4.98 12.29
N ILE A 9 -11.86 3.83 12.21
CA ILE A 9 -11.92 2.92 11.05
C ILE A 9 -13.36 2.50 10.77
N LYS A 10 -14.10 2.04 11.79
CA LYS A 10 -15.51 1.64 11.64
C LYS A 10 -16.38 2.78 11.13
N ALA A 11 -16.19 4.00 11.66
CA ALA A 11 -16.95 5.17 11.22
C ALA A 11 -16.70 5.49 9.74
N ILE A 12 -15.43 5.47 9.31
CA ILE A 12 -15.06 5.74 7.91
C ILE A 12 -15.61 4.66 6.97
N ILE A 13 -15.52 3.38 7.37
CA ILE A 13 -16.08 2.27 6.58
C ILE A 13 -17.60 2.42 6.43
N ASN A 14 -18.31 2.71 7.52
CA ASN A 14 -19.77 2.88 7.49
C ASN A 14 -20.16 4.07 6.61
N PHE A 15 -19.50 5.22 6.79
CA PHE A 15 -19.70 6.39 5.95
C PHE A 15 -19.46 6.07 4.48
N LYS A 16 -18.34 5.43 4.15
CA LYS A 16 -18.00 5.00 2.79
C LYS A 16 -19.08 4.11 2.18
N LYS A 17 -19.55 3.10 2.91
CA LYS A 17 -20.59 2.17 2.43
C LYS A 17 -21.92 2.86 2.16
N ILE A 18 -22.28 3.86 2.98
CA ILE A 18 -23.48 4.67 2.76
C ILE A 18 -23.28 5.55 1.53
N PHE A 19 -22.15 6.24 1.44
CA PHE A 19 -21.85 7.16 0.35
C PHE A 19 -21.73 6.45 -1.01
N ASP A 20 -21.12 5.26 -1.07
CA ASP A 20 -21.02 4.44 -2.30
C ASP A 20 -22.41 4.12 -2.91
N LYS A 21 -23.47 4.05 -2.09
CA LYS A 21 -24.84 3.83 -2.57
C LYS A 21 -25.44 5.06 -3.25
N ILE A 22 -24.92 6.24 -2.91
CA ILE A 22 -25.39 7.54 -3.41
C ILE A 22 -24.54 7.94 -4.63
N ASP A 23 -23.21 7.84 -4.50
CA ASP A 23 -22.25 8.09 -5.56
C ASP A 23 -21.15 7.01 -5.53
N PRO A 24 -21.21 6.00 -6.42
CA PRO A 24 -20.24 4.91 -6.44
C PRO A 24 -18.83 5.35 -6.87
N LYS A 25 -18.61 6.61 -7.24
CA LYS A 25 -17.28 7.18 -7.54
C LYS A 25 -16.57 7.74 -6.30
N THR A 26 -16.85 7.18 -5.13
CA THR A 26 -16.30 7.63 -3.84
C THR A 26 -14.80 7.95 -3.90
N PRO A 27 -14.38 9.05 -3.25
CA PRO A 27 -12.98 9.47 -3.28
C PRO A 27 -12.05 8.36 -2.79
N ARG A 28 -11.04 8.01 -3.60
CA ARG A 28 -9.90 7.14 -3.21
C ARG A 28 -9.26 7.56 -1.88
N LYS A 29 -9.45 8.82 -1.49
CA LYS A 29 -9.01 9.41 -0.23
C LYS A 29 -9.48 8.63 1.01
N LEU A 30 -10.75 8.21 1.07
CA LEU A 30 -11.27 7.50 2.26
C LEU A 30 -10.61 6.12 2.44
N VAL A 31 -10.32 5.43 1.33
CA VAL A 31 -9.58 4.15 1.37
C VAL A 31 -8.16 4.37 1.87
N GLY A 32 -7.51 5.45 1.44
CA GLY A 32 -6.21 5.88 1.97
C GLY A 32 -6.24 6.06 3.50
N GLU A 33 -7.22 6.82 3.99
CA GLU A 33 -7.38 7.11 5.43
C GLU A 33 -7.62 5.86 6.27
N ILE A 34 -8.42 4.89 5.78
CA ILE A 34 -8.62 3.60 6.46
C ILE A 34 -7.27 2.90 6.66
N GLY A 35 -6.47 2.77 5.61
CA GLY A 35 -5.18 2.09 5.71
C GLY A 35 -4.17 2.83 6.59
N GLU A 36 -4.16 4.16 6.56
CA GLU A 36 -3.35 4.99 7.45
C GLU A 36 -3.70 4.73 8.92
N PHE A 37 -5.00 4.67 9.26
CA PHE A 37 -5.42 4.35 10.62
C PHE A 37 -5.08 2.92 11.06
N TYR A 38 -5.15 1.95 10.15
CA TYR A 38 -4.67 0.60 10.43
C TYR A 38 -3.17 0.56 10.73
N ALA A 39 -2.36 1.28 9.95
CA ALA A 39 -0.92 1.39 10.20
C ALA A 39 -0.62 2.08 11.54
N LEU A 40 -1.31 3.19 11.85
CA LEU A 40 -1.19 3.89 13.12
C LEU A 40 -1.50 2.99 14.32
N LYS A 41 -2.60 2.24 14.25
CA LYS A 41 -3.00 1.28 15.29
C LYS A 41 -1.91 0.26 15.56
N GLU A 42 -1.32 -0.30 14.52
CA GLU A 42 -0.31 -1.34 14.64
C GLU A 42 1.03 -0.78 15.15
N LEU A 43 1.44 0.39 14.68
CA LEU A 43 2.63 1.10 15.19
C LEU A 43 2.48 1.49 16.68
N GLU A 44 1.27 1.88 17.12
CA GLU A 44 0.99 2.16 18.52
C GLU A 44 1.02 0.88 19.37
N ARG A 45 0.44 -0.23 18.87
CA ARG A 45 0.51 -1.55 19.51
C ARG A 45 1.95 -2.01 19.75
N LEU A 46 2.87 -1.64 18.85
CA LEU A 46 4.31 -1.93 18.94
C LEU A 46 5.07 -0.93 19.83
N GLY A 47 4.42 0.07 20.40
CA GLY A 47 5.04 1.05 21.29
C GLY A 47 5.94 2.08 20.60
N LEU A 48 5.76 2.30 19.29
CA LEU A 48 6.61 3.19 18.47
C LEU A 48 6.19 4.66 18.51
N LYS A 49 5.14 5.01 19.27
CA LYS A 49 4.59 6.37 19.46
C LYS A 49 4.38 7.11 18.13
N PRO A 50 3.50 6.60 17.24
CA PRO A 50 3.29 7.20 15.93
C PRO A 50 2.52 8.53 15.99
N GLU A 51 2.96 9.48 15.17
CA GLU A 51 2.30 10.76 14.95
C GLU A 51 1.89 10.94 13.52
N ARG A 52 0.59 11.18 13.33
CA ARG A 52 0.02 11.50 12.03
C ARG A 52 0.44 12.92 11.61
N LYS A 53 0.97 13.08 10.39
CA LYS A 53 1.30 14.40 9.82
C LYS A 53 0.22 14.94 8.88
N GLY A 54 -0.61 14.08 8.31
CA GLY A 54 -1.66 14.48 7.35
C GLY A 54 -1.09 14.97 6.02
N GLY A 55 -1.97 15.21 5.03
CA GLY A 55 -1.63 15.39 3.61
C GLY A 55 -0.79 16.61 3.19
N GLN A 56 -0.15 17.30 4.13
CA GLN A 56 0.82 18.37 3.88
C GLN A 56 2.28 17.88 4.01
N GLY A 57 2.50 16.68 4.54
CA GLY A 57 3.82 16.06 4.69
C GLY A 57 4.34 15.36 3.44
N ARG A 58 5.65 15.11 3.39
CA ARG A 58 6.29 14.21 2.40
C ARG A 58 6.10 12.72 2.73
N TYR A 59 5.50 12.44 3.88
CA TYR A 59 5.25 11.14 4.50
C TYR A 59 4.00 11.29 5.41
N ASP A 60 3.36 10.18 5.77
CA ASP A 60 2.09 10.21 6.50
C ASP A 60 2.27 10.15 8.02
N ILE A 61 3.26 9.38 8.49
CA ILE A 61 3.45 9.09 9.92
C ILE A 61 4.91 9.34 10.34
N HIS A 62 5.12 10.06 11.45
CA HIS A 62 6.42 10.21 12.12
C HIS A 62 6.46 9.31 13.35
N LEU A 63 7.51 8.52 13.49
CA LEU A 63 7.79 7.69 14.66
C LEU A 63 8.73 8.44 15.58
N LYS A 64 8.19 9.24 16.51
CA LYS A 64 8.99 10.12 17.38
C LYS A 64 10.11 9.40 18.12
N LYS A 65 9.87 8.17 18.58
CA LYS A 65 10.85 7.40 19.36
C LYS A 65 12.11 7.06 18.55
N LEU A 66 11.96 6.83 17.24
CA LEU A 66 13.03 6.39 16.37
C LEU A 66 13.54 7.50 15.43
N ASP A 67 12.85 8.65 15.44
CA ASP A 67 12.95 9.70 14.43
C ASP A 67 12.90 9.16 12.99
N LYS A 68 11.92 8.28 12.74
CA LYS A 68 11.70 7.65 11.42
C LYS A 68 10.40 8.11 10.80
N ARG A 69 10.38 8.17 9.48
CA ARG A 69 9.25 8.61 8.66
C ARG A 69 8.67 7.43 7.90
N VAL A 70 7.36 7.31 7.92
CA VAL A 70 6.62 6.22 7.28
C VAL A 70 5.64 6.81 6.27
N GLU A 71 5.75 6.33 5.03
CA GLU A 71 4.74 6.51 3.99
C GLU A 71 3.77 5.33 4.04
N VAL A 72 2.48 5.59 3.96
CA VAL A 72 1.44 4.57 3.90
C VAL A 72 0.76 4.61 2.53
N LYS A 73 0.67 3.46 1.88
CA LYS A 73 -0.08 3.32 0.63
C LYS A 73 -1.11 2.23 0.77
N THR A 74 -2.36 2.54 0.46
CA THR A 74 -3.47 1.59 0.59
C THR A 74 -3.94 1.13 -0.78
N SER A 75 -4.22 -0.16 -0.93
CA SER A 75 -4.86 -0.72 -2.11
C SER A 75 -5.92 -1.72 -1.69
N LEU A 76 -7.05 -1.70 -2.39
CA LEU A 76 -7.98 -2.83 -2.43
C LEU A 76 -7.46 -3.88 -3.41
N LEU A 77 -8.00 -5.09 -3.29
CA LEU A 77 -7.79 -6.13 -4.26
C LEU A 77 -8.48 -5.75 -5.58
N LYS A 78 -7.73 -5.79 -6.69
CA LYS A 78 -8.24 -5.36 -8.00
C LYS A 78 -7.47 -6.00 -9.15
N ASN A 79 -8.04 -5.92 -10.35
CA ASN A 79 -7.33 -6.19 -11.60
C ASN A 79 -6.72 -4.93 -12.23
N GLY A 80 -7.26 -3.74 -11.92
CA GLY A 80 -6.81 -2.42 -12.38
C GLY A 80 -6.78 -2.18 -13.90
N GLY A 81 -7.15 -3.16 -14.71
CA GLY A 81 -7.11 -3.11 -16.18
C GLY A 81 -5.72 -3.37 -16.76
N GLU A 82 -4.69 -3.57 -15.94
CA GLU A 82 -3.34 -3.81 -16.43
C GLU A 82 -3.16 -5.23 -16.98
N HIS A 83 -4.01 -6.19 -16.58
CA HIS A 83 -3.99 -7.57 -17.09
C HIS A 83 -5.29 -7.91 -17.83
N PRO A 84 -5.21 -8.58 -19.00
CA PRO A 84 -6.40 -8.85 -19.82
C PRO A 84 -7.36 -9.86 -19.16
N ASP A 85 -6.85 -10.75 -18.32
CA ASP A 85 -7.70 -11.68 -17.56
C ASP A 85 -8.14 -11.05 -16.24
N LYS A 86 -9.46 -10.85 -16.10
CA LYS A 86 -10.11 -10.31 -14.89
C LYS A 86 -9.93 -11.18 -13.64
N LYS A 87 -9.55 -12.45 -13.78
CA LYS A 87 -9.23 -13.32 -12.63
C LYS A 87 -7.86 -13.02 -12.02
N ILE A 88 -7.03 -12.22 -12.68
CA ILE A 88 -5.75 -11.78 -12.11
C ILE A 88 -6.03 -10.59 -11.20
N GLN A 89 -6.00 -10.85 -9.90
CA GLN A 89 -6.23 -9.88 -8.85
C GLN A 89 -4.93 -9.61 -8.07
N PHE A 90 -4.70 -8.35 -7.69
CA PHE A 90 -3.53 -7.91 -6.95
C PHE A 90 -3.80 -6.63 -6.13
N TRP A 91 -2.98 -6.42 -5.11
CA TRP A 91 -2.82 -5.11 -4.46
C TRP A 91 -1.69 -4.35 -5.13
N GLY A 92 -1.94 -3.09 -5.50
CA GLY A 92 -1.04 -2.32 -6.34
C GLY A 92 -0.80 -0.91 -5.83
N TRP A 93 0.46 -0.56 -5.60
CA TRP A 93 0.87 0.75 -5.12
C TRP A 93 1.92 1.38 -6.04
N ALA A 94 1.72 2.64 -6.42
CA ALA A 94 2.74 3.44 -7.10
C ALA A 94 3.76 3.95 -6.07
N VAL A 95 5.05 3.69 -6.30
CA VAL A 95 6.15 4.13 -5.44
C VAL A 95 6.77 5.44 -5.93
N GLU A 96 6.95 5.57 -7.24
CA GLU A 96 7.56 6.74 -7.88
C GLU A 96 6.78 7.09 -9.15
N ARG A 97 6.61 8.40 -9.39
CA ARG A 97 6.04 8.93 -10.63
C ARG A 97 7.12 9.52 -11.53
N TRP A 98 6.92 9.49 -12.84
CA TRP A 98 7.78 10.19 -13.79
C TRP A 98 7.78 11.70 -13.49
N GLY A 99 8.95 12.34 -13.61
CA GLY A 99 9.15 13.76 -13.29
C GLY A 99 9.25 14.10 -11.79
N GLN A 100 9.03 13.14 -10.89
CA GLN A 100 9.21 13.37 -9.45
C GLN A 100 10.71 13.35 -9.09
N LYS A 101 11.23 14.43 -8.49
CA LYS A 101 12.59 14.42 -7.91
C LYS A 101 12.67 13.37 -6.80
N ARG A 102 13.67 12.47 -6.91
CA ARG A 102 14.00 11.54 -5.82
C ARG A 102 14.49 12.32 -4.63
N LEU A 103 13.67 12.33 -3.60
CA LEU A 103 14.02 12.84 -2.29
C LEU A 103 13.75 11.68 -1.34
N ASN A 104 14.65 11.43 -0.38
CA ASN A 104 14.43 10.45 0.69
C ASN A 104 13.33 10.99 1.61
N LYS A 105 12.08 10.87 1.14
CA LYS A 105 10.88 11.47 1.73
C LYS A 105 10.42 10.72 2.98
N PHE A 106 10.68 9.42 3.02
CA PHE A 106 10.34 8.50 4.09
C PHE A 106 11.48 7.49 4.26
N ASP A 107 11.51 6.81 5.41
CA ASP A 107 12.48 5.76 5.73
C ASP A 107 11.86 4.37 5.49
N TYR A 108 10.55 4.24 5.67
CA TYR A 108 9.78 3.03 5.41
C TYR A 108 8.53 3.30 4.58
N LEU A 109 8.18 2.33 3.72
CA LEU A 109 6.89 2.26 3.03
C LEU A 109 6.08 1.11 3.63
N VAL A 110 4.86 1.42 4.08
CA VAL A 110 3.87 0.43 4.50
C VAL A 110 2.79 0.33 3.42
N GLY A 111 2.82 -0.77 2.67
CA GLY A 111 1.75 -1.16 1.77
C GLY A 111 0.63 -1.83 2.55
N VAL A 112 -0.54 -1.20 2.60
CA VAL A 112 -1.75 -1.71 3.24
C VAL A 112 -2.63 -2.36 2.19
N ALA A 113 -2.75 -3.68 2.27
CA ALA A 113 -3.60 -4.50 1.43
C ALA A 113 -4.93 -4.72 2.15
N LEU A 114 -6.00 -4.11 1.62
CA LEU A 114 -7.36 -4.23 2.15
C LEU A 114 -8.16 -5.22 1.29
N GLU A 115 -9.02 -5.97 1.96
CA GLU A 115 -10.13 -6.67 1.31
C GLU A 115 -11.26 -5.70 0.95
N ASP A 116 -12.17 -6.13 0.07
CA ASP A 116 -13.30 -5.32 -0.41
C ASP A 116 -14.22 -4.82 0.72
N ASN A 117 -14.26 -5.55 1.84
CA ASN A 117 -15.04 -5.17 3.01
C ASN A 117 -14.33 -4.18 3.95
N PHE A 118 -13.08 -3.82 3.66
CA PHE A 118 -12.19 -2.94 4.42
C PHE A 118 -11.77 -3.41 5.83
N PHE A 119 -12.25 -4.57 6.30
CA PHE A 119 -12.01 -5.03 7.68
C PHE A 119 -10.75 -5.89 7.81
N ALA A 120 -10.48 -6.70 6.79
CA ALA A 120 -9.28 -7.53 6.73
C ALA A 120 -8.15 -6.73 6.08
N THR A 121 -7.02 -6.68 6.78
CA THR A 121 -5.86 -5.89 6.40
C THR A 121 -4.60 -6.69 6.54
N THR A 122 -3.79 -6.65 5.49
CA THR A 122 -2.45 -7.22 5.47
C THR A 122 -1.43 -6.10 5.24
N PHE A 123 -0.29 -6.15 5.93
CA PHE A 123 0.75 -5.13 5.79
C PHE A 123 1.96 -5.69 5.05
N TYR A 124 2.51 -4.90 4.13
CA TYR A 124 3.77 -5.18 3.46
C TYR A 124 4.75 -4.05 3.75
N ILE A 125 5.88 -4.40 4.34
CA ILE A 125 6.80 -3.41 4.91
C ILE A 125 8.12 -3.45 4.16
N PHE A 126 8.47 -2.28 3.64
CA PHE A 126 9.67 -2.07 2.83
C PHE A 126 10.49 -0.94 3.46
N THR A 127 11.81 -1.11 3.49
CA THR A 127 12.70 0.06 3.64
C THR A 127 12.59 0.94 2.40
N TYR A 128 13.05 2.19 2.51
CA TYR A 128 13.16 3.09 1.37
C TYR A 128 13.90 2.42 0.20
N GLU A 129 15.04 1.80 0.45
CA GLU A 129 15.81 1.12 -0.60
C GLU A 129 15.03 -0.03 -1.24
N GLU A 130 14.39 -0.89 -0.44
CA GLU A 130 13.58 -2.00 -0.97
C GLU A 130 12.44 -1.49 -1.85
N ALA A 131 11.72 -0.45 -1.43
CA ALA A 131 10.62 0.12 -2.20
C ALA A 131 11.10 0.67 -3.56
N PHE A 132 12.30 1.23 -3.64
CA PHE A 132 12.86 1.80 -4.88
C PHE A 132 13.62 0.80 -5.76
N ARG A 133 13.97 -0.38 -5.22
CA ARG A 133 14.60 -1.51 -5.97
C ARG A 133 13.64 -2.20 -6.95
N VAL A 134 12.35 -1.85 -6.93
CA VAL A 134 11.32 -2.45 -7.80
C VAL A 134 11.54 -2.25 -9.30
N GLY A 135 12.57 -1.50 -9.73
CA GLY A 135 12.84 -1.23 -11.14
C GLY A 135 11.86 -0.22 -11.74
N ASP A 136 12.19 0.31 -12.92
CA ASP A 136 11.29 1.18 -13.67
C ASP A 136 10.35 0.32 -14.53
N VAL A 137 9.11 0.76 -14.72
CA VAL A 137 8.12 0.05 -15.52
C VAL A 137 7.22 1.02 -16.26
N HIS A 138 6.81 0.64 -17.46
CA HIS A 138 5.75 1.33 -18.18
C HIS A 138 4.42 0.62 -17.94
N VAL A 139 3.46 1.33 -17.34
CA VAL A 139 2.12 0.81 -17.08
C VAL A 139 1.14 1.44 -18.09
N PRO A 140 0.52 0.65 -18.99
CA PRO A 140 -0.23 1.19 -20.15
C PRO A 140 -1.29 2.24 -19.83
N HIS A 141 -2.00 2.11 -18.69
CA HIS A 141 -3.06 3.05 -18.29
C HIS A 141 -2.62 4.07 -17.23
N PHE A 142 -1.38 3.95 -16.75
CA PHE A 142 -0.82 4.80 -15.71
C PHE A 142 0.54 5.33 -16.16
N THR A 143 0.51 6.12 -17.23
CA THR A 143 1.71 6.63 -17.92
C THR A 143 2.61 7.48 -17.03
N ASN A 144 2.06 8.04 -15.94
CA ASN A 144 2.83 8.80 -14.96
C ASN A 144 3.50 7.92 -13.88
N VAL A 145 3.21 6.61 -13.81
CA VAL A 145 3.84 5.71 -12.84
C VAL A 145 5.16 5.20 -13.40
N LYS A 146 6.24 5.44 -12.64
CA LYS A 146 7.60 5.00 -12.96
C LYS A 146 7.96 3.72 -12.21
N LYS A 147 7.62 3.66 -10.92
CA LYS A 147 7.86 2.51 -10.05
C LYS A 147 6.58 2.10 -9.36
N LYS A 148 6.37 0.80 -9.22
CA LYS A 148 5.20 0.23 -8.56
C LYS A 148 5.52 -1.10 -7.92
N ILE A 149 4.64 -1.52 -7.02
CA ILE A 149 4.64 -2.84 -6.40
C ILE A 149 3.25 -3.44 -6.61
N HIS A 150 3.18 -4.59 -7.28
CA HIS A 150 2.02 -5.45 -7.43
C HIS A 150 2.24 -6.74 -6.64
N LEU A 151 1.34 -7.02 -5.70
CA LEU A 151 1.31 -8.27 -4.94
C LEU A 151 0.04 -9.01 -5.28
N PHE A 152 0.20 -10.16 -5.90
CA PHE A 152 -0.93 -10.95 -6.37
C PHE A 152 -1.57 -11.71 -5.21
N GLU A 153 -2.90 -11.82 -5.27
CA GLU A 153 -3.71 -12.50 -4.26
C GLU A 153 -3.19 -13.91 -3.94
N ASN A 154 -2.75 -14.63 -4.97
CA ASN A 154 -2.32 -16.01 -4.85
C ASN A 154 -1.32 -16.40 -5.97
N LYS A 155 -0.66 -17.54 -5.78
CA LYS A 155 0.34 -18.08 -6.72
C LYS A 155 -0.22 -18.30 -8.13
N LYS A 156 -1.52 -18.64 -8.26
CA LYS A 156 -2.18 -18.85 -9.55
C LYS A 156 -2.30 -17.53 -10.33
N SER A 157 -2.78 -16.47 -9.68
CA SER A 157 -2.85 -15.11 -10.24
C SER A 157 -1.46 -14.62 -10.66
N TYR A 158 -0.46 -14.80 -9.78
CA TYR A 158 0.92 -14.43 -10.06
C TYR A 158 1.51 -15.17 -11.28
N SER A 159 1.43 -16.50 -11.32
CA SER A 159 1.94 -17.30 -12.44
C SER A 159 1.29 -16.90 -13.76
N LYS A 160 -0.03 -16.66 -13.75
CA LYS A 160 -0.76 -16.22 -14.95
C LYS A 160 -0.35 -14.81 -15.37
N ALA A 161 -0.16 -13.90 -14.42
CA ALA A 161 0.28 -12.54 -14.68
C ALA A 161 1.66 -12.48 -15.32
N ILE A 162 2.62 -13.30 -14.85
CA ILE A 162 3.94 -13.44 -15.47
C ILE A 162 3.84 -13.97 -16.89
N LYS A 163 3.01 -14.98 -17.14
CA LYS A 163 2.86 -15.57 -18.48
C LYS A 163 2.30 -14.55 -19.48
N LEU A 164 1.29 -13.78 -19.07
CA LEU A 164 0.59 -12.86 -19.97
C LEU A 164 1.33 -11.53 -20.17
N LYS A 165 1.96 -10.98 -19.13
CA LYS A 165 2.67 -9.69 -19.19
C LYS A 165 3.98 -9.74 -18.40
N PRO A 166 4.99 -10.51 -18.85
CA PRO A 166 6.23 -10.72 -18.09
C PRO A 166 7.01 -9.44 -17.82
N LYS A 167 6.96 -8.47 -18.74
CA LYS A 167 7.64 -7.17 -18.62
C LYS A 167 6.97 -6.20 -17.63
N LEU A 168 5.70 -6.44 -17.28
CA LEU A 168 4.97 -5.64 -16.31
C LEU A 168 5.33 -6.00 -14.86
N ILE A 169 5.94 -7.16 -14.64
CA ILE A 169 6.33 -7.66 -13.31
C ILE A 169 7.85 -7.71 -13.23
N THR A 170 8.41 -6.79 -12.46
CA THR A 170 9.86 -6.60 -12.40
C THR A 170 10.54 -7.75 -11.63
N PRO A 171 11.87 -7.93 -11.79
CA PRO A 171 12.60 -8.98 -11.06
C PRO A 171 12.43 -8.90 -9.54
N PHE A 172 12.39 -7.69 -8.98
CA PHE A 172 12.20 -7.52 -7.54
C PHE A 172 10.76 -7.84 -7.11
N GLU A 173 9.75 -7.50 -7.90
CA GLU A 173 8.36 -7.92 -7.62
C GLU A 173 8.21 -9.43 -7.67
N ARG A 174 8.92 -10.11 -8.58
CA ARG A 174 8.97 -11.58 -8.61
C ARG A 174 9.52 -12.14 -7.31
N LYS A 175 10.58 -11.54 -6.77
CA LYS A 175 11.13 -11.90 -5.45
C LYS A 175 10.09 -11.71 -4.35
N ILE A 176 9.41 -10.56 -4.31
CA ILE A 176 8.41 -10.28 -3.26
C ILE A 176 7.24 -11.28 -3.33
N ASN A 177 6.73 -11.58 -4.53
CA ASN A 177 5.61 -12.52 -4.71
C ASN A 177 6.00 -13.98 -4.45
N ASN A 178 7.25 -14.36 -4.69
CA ASN A 178 7.75 -15.71 -4.38
C ASN A 178 8.09 -15.89 -2.89
N LEU A 179 8.50 -14.81 -2.20
CA LEU A 179 8.94 -14.83 -0.81
C LEU A 179 8.20 -13.74 0.00
N PRO A 180 6.85 -13.80 0.08
CA PRO A 180 6.07 -12.77 0.75
C PRO A 180 6.45 -12.62 2.22
N GLY A 181 6.89 -13.70 2.87
CA GLY A 181 7.36 -13.70 4.25
C GLY A 181 8.54 -12.78 4.53
N LEU A 182 9.23 -12.22 3.54
CA LEU A 182 10.28 -11.20 3.75
C LEU A 182 9.73 -9.78 3.92
N PHE A 183 8.43 -9.56 3.67
CA PHE A 183 7.79 -8.25 3.64
C PHE A 183 6.46 -8.22 4.40
N LEU A 184 5.72 -9.33 4.33
CA LEU A 184 4.43 -9.55 4.97
C LEU A 184 4.54 -9.43 6.49
N ASN A 185 3.84 -8.45 7.05
CA ASN A 185 3.79 -8.12 8.47
C ASN A 185 5.17 -8.00 9.14
N LYS A 186 6.20 -7.60 8.36
CA LYS A 186 7.58 -7.45 8.85
C LYS A 186 7.81 -6.13 9.57
N TRP A 187 7.03 -5.90 10.61
CA TRP A 187 7.10 -4.70 11.44
C TRP A 187 8.42 -4.56 12.16
N ASN A 188 9.08 -5.69 12.44
CA ASN A 188 10.42 -5.75 13.01
C ASN A 188 11.50 -5.07 12.15
N LYS A 189 11.23 -4.73 10.88
CA LYS A 189 12.13 -3.90 10.05
C LYS A 189 12.22 -2.45 10.52
N ILE A 190 11.20 -1.97 11.22
CA ILE A 190 11.11 -0.60 11.72
C ILE A 190 11.85 -0.55 13.06
N GLN A 191 13.08 -0.04 13.02
CA GLN A 191 14.00 0.06 14.16
C GLN A 191 14.74 1.39 14.12
#